data_AF-A0A534XLD5-F1
#
_entry.id   AF-A0A534XLD5-F1
#
_cell.length_a   1.000
_cell.length_b   1.000
_cell.length_c   1.000
_cell.angle_alpha   90.00
_cell.angle_beta   90.00
_cell.angle_gamma   90.00
#
_symmetry.space_group_name_H-M   'P 1'
#
loop_
_entity.id
_entity.type
_entity.pdbx_description
1 polymer ?
#
loop_
_entity_poly.entity_id
_entity_poly.type
_entity_poly.pdbx_seq_one_letter_code
_entity_poly.pdbx_strand_id
1 'polypeptide(L)'
;MRSGIRGARVRRARRDLDGRPYHRLRSPLRRSAAVRAVARGRGLEARATRGPPGWRAPAERRDAPRSPARRERRPADRDRAQCRGSAGGVGRLREHPRRRADGGAGDRQRRRDGAAGEAGEGVAGPEGGSVSHLAKLVAQAVADAREREKQPLPLEAPPLRPFPRAGLIAEVKRASPSRGAINPGLDPARLAQAYALGGASAISVLTDRVHFGGSLDDLRVARAAAPLPVLRKDFIVTEFQVREARAYGADAVLLIAAAAPLATLRPLRQLARELGMAVLFEVHEESELDAARACEPDLLGVNARNLKTLEVHPDAFARVAPLAREIAPLVAESGVRTPEDARRLRALGASMLLVGEALSSAADPQSATRRLVQA
;
A
#
# COMPACT_ATOMS: atom_id res chain seq x y z
N MET A 1 -50.58 -0.94 -49.93
CA MET A 1 -50.12 -0.27 -48.70
C MET A 1 -50.08 -1.27 -47.55
N ARG A 2 -48.89 -1.46 -46.96
CA ARG A 2 -48.55 -1.81 -45.55
C ARG A 2 -49.21 -3.03 -44.85
N SER A 3 -48.42 -4.10 -44.77
CA SER A 3 -47.96 -4.85 -43.57
C SER A 3 -48.84 -4.95 -42.31
N GLY A 4 -48.91 -6.16 -41.72
CA GLY A 4 -49.17 -6.29 -40.28
C GLY A 4 -49.47 -7.69 -39.74
N ILE A 5 -48.47 -8.58 -39.67
CA ILE A 5 -48.51 -9.83 -38.89
C ILE A 5 -48.56 -9.49 -37.39
N ARG A 6 -49.61 -9.89 -36.66
CA ARG A 6 -49.67 -9.83 -35.18
C ARG A 6 -49.29 -11.18 -34.58
N GLY A 7 -48.00 -11.36 -34.28
CA GLY A 7 -47.50 -12.44 -33.45
C GLY A 7 -47.63 -12.11 -31.96
N ALA A 8 -48.28 -12.97 -31.20
CA ALA A 8 -48.39 -12.92 -29.75
C ALA A 8 -47.01 -13.08 -29.08
N ARG A 9 -46.60 -12.12 -28.25
CA ARG A 9 -45.39 -12.24 -27.42
C ARG A 9 -45.69 -13.07 -26.17
N VAL A 10 -45.29 -14.34 -26.20
CA VAL A 10 -45.16 -15.17 -25.00
C VAL A 10 -43.92 -14.72 -24.23
N ARG A 11 -44.10 -14.24 -22.99
CA ARG A 11 -43.00 -13.91 -22.08
C ARG A 11 -42.32 -15.20 -21.62
N ARG A 12 -41.10 -15.49 -22.10
CA ARG A 12 -40.27 -16.58 -21.57
C ARG A 12 -39.69 -16.16 -20.21
N ALA A 13 -39.97 -16.96 -19.19
CA ALA A 13 -39.31 -16.87 -17.88
C ALA A 13 -37.84 -17.30 -18.01
N ARG A 14 -36.93 -16.60 -17.32
CA ARG A 14 -35.50 -16.95 -17.25
C ARG A 14 -35.35 -18.23 -16.42
N ARG A 15 -34.68 -19.24 -16.99
CA ARG A 15 -34.32 -20.52 -16.34
C ARG A 15 -32.83 -20.49 -15.99
N ASP A 16 -32.42 -21.24 -14.98
CA ASP A 16 -31.01 -21.50 -14.68
C ASP A 16 -30.40 -22.52 -15.66
N LEU A 17 -29.10 -22.83 -15.52
CA LEU A 17 -28.36 -23.72 -16.42
C LEU A 17 -28.89 -25.17 -16.43
N ASP A 18 -29.72 -25.55 -15.46
CA ASP A 18 -30.37 -26.86 -15.35
C ASP A 18 -31.88 -26.83 -15.64
N GLY A 19 -32.40 -25.71 -16.16
CA GLY A 19 -33.76 -25.62 -16.69
C GLY A 19 -34.88 -25.50 -15.64
N ARG A 20 -34.59 -25.18 -14.38
CA ARG A 20 -35.59 -25.06 -13.30
C ARG A 20 -36.11 -23.62 -13.14
N PRO A 21 -37.39 -23.43 -12.75
CA PRO A 21 -37.96 -22.10 -12.53
C PRO A 21 -37.52 -21.50 -11.18
N TYR A 22 -37.08 -20.25 -11.21
CA TYR A 22 -36.73 -19.45 -10.03
C TYR A 22 -37.94 -19.22 -9.10
N HIS A 23 -37.94 -19.83 -7.91
CA HIS A 23 -38.85 -19.45 -6.84
C HIS A 23 -38.16 -18.47 -5.88
N ARG A 24 -38.57 -17.19 -5.93
CA ARG A 24 -38.21 -16.18 -4.92
C ARG A 24 -38.87 -16.54 -3.58
N LEU A 25 -38.10 -17.02 -2.63
CA LEU A 25 -38.53 -17.08 -1.23
C LEU A 25 -38.32 -15.71 -0.58
N ARG A 26 -39.43 -15.01 -0.32
CA ARG A 26 -39.51 -13.88 0.63
C ARG A 26 -39.52 -14.46 2.04
N SER A 27 -38.61 -14.02 2.91
CA SER A 27 -38.65 -14.33 4.35
C SER A 27 -39.58 -13.33 5.07
N PRO A 28 -40.56 -13.79 5.88
CA PRO A 28 -41.32 -12.93 6.77
C PRO A 28 -40.77 -12.95 8.21
N LEU A 29 -40.70 -11.75 8.79
CA LEU A 29 -40.56 -11.49 10.23
C LEU A 29 -41.77 -12.03 11.02
N ARG A 30 -41.52 -12.65 12.19
CA ARG A 30 -42.33 -12.66 13.44
C ARG A 30 -41.51 -13.40 14.52
N ARG A 31 -41.03 -12.76 15.59
CA ARG A 31 -41.67 -12.48 16.89
C ARG A 31 -42.47 -13.65 17.48
N SER A 32 -41.96 -14.21 18.59
CA SER A 32 -42.77 -14.72 19.70
C SER A 32 -41.96 -14.74 20.99
N ALA A 33 -42.64 -14.33 22.06
CA ALA A 33 -42.14 -14.16 23.41
C ALA A 33 -42.43 -15.39 24.28
N ALA A 34 -41.73 -15.44 25.41
CA ALA A 34 -42.11 -16.00 26.71
C ALA A 34 -42.24 -17.53 26.87
N VAL A 35 -41.34 -18.09 27.70
CA VAL A 35 -41.71 -19.04 28.77
C VAL A 35 -40.91 -18.68 30.03
N ARG A 36 -41.62 -18.40 31.13
CA ARG A 36 -41.12 -18.37 32.52
C ARG A 36 -41.58 -19.65 33.23
N ALA A 37 -40.73 -20.27 34.04
CA ALA A 37 -40.98 -20.75 35.41
C ALA A 37 -39.77 -21.62 35.87
N VAL A 38 -38.94 -21.14 36.81
CA VAL A 38 -38.94 -21.39 38.27
C VAL A 38 -38.62 -22.83 38.68
N ALA A 39 -37.45 -23.03 39.31
CA ALA A 39 -37.28 -23.88 40.48
C ALA A 39 -36.01 -23.49 41.27
N ARG A 40 -36.15 -23.44 42.60
CA ARG A 40 -35.17 -22.98 43.58
C ARG A 40 -34.29 -24.13 44.08
N GLY A 41 -33.01 -23.81 44.35
CA GLY A 41 -32.30 -24.19 45.57
C GLY A 41 -31.59 -25.55 45.62
N ARG A 42 -30.25 -25.52 45.77
CA ARG A 42 -29.51 -25.89 47.00
C ARG A 42 -28.01 -25.77 46.71
N GLY A 43 -27.29 -25.09 47.59
CA GLY A 43 -25.85 -24.88 47.50
C GLY A 43 -25.06 -26.12 47.89
N LEU A 44 -23.81 -26.18 47.43
CA LEU A 44 -22.70 -26.91 48.05
C LEU A 44 -21.39 -26.19 47.71
N GLU A 45 -20.44 -26.36 48.61
CA GLU A 45 -19.37 -25.45 48.99
C GLU A 45 -18.16 -25.39 48.05
N ALA A 46 -17.37 -24.35 48.30
CA ALA A 46 -16.10 -24.01 47.68
C ALA A 46 -15.00 -25.05 47.89
N ARG A 47 -14.13 -25.20 46.88
CA ARG A 47 -12.70 -25.49 47.10
C ARG A 47 -11.86 -24.57 46.22
N ALA A 48 -11.08 -23.73 46.91
CA ALA A 48 -10.09 -22.83 46.35
C ALA A 48 -8.82 -23.60 45.95
N THR A 49 -8.29 -23.33 44.76
CA THR A 49 -6.91 -23.66 44.39
C THR A 49 -6.09 -22.38 44.26
N ARG A 50 -4.95 -22.41 44.94
CA ARG A 50 -3.97 -21.35 45.18
C ARG A 50 -3.40 -20.76 43.89
N GLY A 51 -3.40 -19.43 43.79
CA GLY A 51 -2.55 -18.68 42.85
C GLY A 51 -1.24 -18.23 43.52
N PRO A 52 -0.13 -18.08 42.78
CA PRO A 52 1.16 -17.69 43.33
C PRO A 52 1.28 -16.17 43.60
N PRO A 53 2.23 -15.73 44.45
CA PRO A 53 2.19 -14.41 45.07
C PRO A 53 2.99 -13.35 44.32
N GLY A 54 2.55 -12.10 44.44
CA GLY A 54 3.46 -10.97 44.66
C GLY A 54 3.68 -10.05 43.47
N TRP A 55 2.78 -9.08 43.28
CA TRP A 55 3.16 -7.72 42.87
C TRP A 55 2.31 -6.73 43.66
N ARG A 56 2.95 -6.00 44.59
CA ARG A 56 2.33 -4.90 45.35
C ARG A 56 2.33 -3.65 44.48
N ALA A 57 1.20 -2.98 44.37
CA ALA A 57 1.10 -1.64 43.79
C ALA A 57 1.79 -0.61 44.70
N PRO A 58 2.58 0.35 44.18
CA PRO A 58 3.02 1.48 44.97
C PRO A 58 1.89 2.50 45.11
N ALA A 59 1.66 2.89 46.35
CA ALA A 59 0.73 3.93 46.77
C ALA A 59 1.09 5.30 46.18
N GLU A 60 0.04 6.08 45.94
CA GLU A 60 0.07 7.51 45.69
C GLU A 60 0.89 8.24 46.77
N ARG A 61 1.91 8.99 46.34
CA ARG A 61 2.49 10.07 47.13
C ARG A 61 2.32 11.37 46.36
N ARG A 62 1.42 12.19 46.87
CA ARG A 62 1.38 13.63 46.63
C ARG A 62 2.54 14.24 47.39
N ASP A 63 3.45 14.92 46.70
CA ASP A 63 4.28 15.96 47.29
C ASP A 63 4.73 16.92 46.18
N ALA A 64 4.24 18.16 46.27
CA ALA A 64 4.72 19.30 45.50
C ALA A 64 5.77 20.04 46.34
N PRO A 65 6.73 20.72 45.69
CA PRO A 65 7.08 22.04 46.18
C PRO A 65 7.18 23.12 45.10
N ARG A 66 6.97 24.33 45.61
CA ARG A 66 6.79 25.65 45.00
C ARG A 66 8.00 26.13 44.17
N SER A 67 7.69 26.95 43.17
CA SER A 67 8.62 27.86 42.47
C SER A 67 9.25 28.91 43.40
N PRO A 68 10.35 29.53 42.96
CA PRO A 68 10.48 30.98 43.10
C PRO A 68 10.71 31.66 41.75
N ALA A 69 10.04 32.80 41.61
CA ALA A 69 10.12 33.73 40.49
C ALA A 69 11.32 34.69 40.60
N ARG A 70 11.48 35.48 39.52
CA ARG A 70 12.27 36.73 39.34
C ARG A 70 13.73 36.52 38.88
N ARG A 71 14.27 37.26 37.91
CA ARG A 71 13.96 38.61 37.39
C ARG A 71 14.60 38.85 36.00
N GLU A 72 13.86 39.53 35.14
CA GLU A 72 14.21 40.68 34.27
C GLU A 72 15.67 40.88 33.80
N ARG A 73 15.83 41.08 32.47
CA ARG A 73 16.38 42.31 31.86
C ARG A 73 16.26 42.29 30.31
N ARG A 74 15.39 43.14 29.77
CA ARG A 74 15.57 43.88 28.49
C ARG A 74 16.03 45.31 28.86
N PRO A 75 16.84 45.98 28.05
CA PRO A 75 16.36 46.99 27.08
C PRO A 75 17.25 47.05 25.81
N ALA A 76 17.07 47.83 24.73
CA ALA A 76 16.10 48.84 24.30
C ALA A 76 16.21 49.01 22.76
N ASP A 77 15.13 49.55 22.19
CA ASP A 77 15.01 50.20 20.88
C ASP A 77 16.00 51.35 20.63
N ARG A 78 16.26 51.61 19.34
CA ARG A 78 16.52 52.90 18.62
C ARG A 78 17.34 52.56 17.36
N ASP A 79 17.15 53.12 16.16
CA ASP A 79 16.31 54.20 15.68
C ASP A 79 16.23 54.12 14.14
N ARG A 80 15.24 54.82 13.58
CA ARG A 80 14.99 55.06 12.16
C ARG A 80 16.16 55.75 11.44
N ALA A 81 16.31 55.49 10.13
CA ALA A 81 16.52 56.54 9.13
C ALA A 81 16.21 56.04 7.70
N GLN A 82 15.25 56.71 7.07
CA GLN A 82 15.00 56.71 5.63
C GLN A 82 15.83 57.81 4.94
N CYS A 83 15.96 57.65 3.62
CA CYS A 83 16.06 58.69 2.58
C CYS A 83 17.45 59.18 2.08
N ARG A 84 17.64 58.87 0.78
CA ARG A 84 17.87 59.79 -0.37
C ARG A 84 19.29 59.97 -0.93
N GLY A 85 19.38 59.62 -2.21
CA GLY A 85 20.04 60.35 -3.30
C GLY A 85 21.50 59.96 -3.54
N SER A 86 22.06 60.02 -4.74
CA SER A 86 21.60 60.33 -6.11
C SER A 86 22.84 60.18 -7.02
N ALA A 87 22.60 60.00 -8.33
CA ALA A 87 23.52 60.20 -9.47
C ALA A 87 24.58 59.11 -9.71
N GLY A 88 24.89 58.69 -10.95
CA GLY A 88 24.44 59.12 -12.27
C GLY A 88 25.26 58.43 -13.39
N GLY A 89 24.79 58.51 -14.64
CA GLY A 89 25.49 58.11 -15.88
C GLY A 89 24.93 56.81 -16.49
N VAL A 90 23.96 56.78 -17.41
CA VAL A 90 23.84 57.33 -18.78
C VAL A 90 24.87 56.76 -19.77
N GLY A 91 24.39 55.93 -20.72
CA GLY A 91 25.19 55.47 -21.87
C GLY A 91 24.53 54.44 -22.81
N ARG A 92 23.52 54.88 -23.59
CA ARG A 92 23.15 54.56 -25.01
C ARG A 92 23.48 53.15 -25.59
N LEU A 93 22.49 52.36 -26.04
CA LEU A 93 21.74 52.36 -27.33
C LEU A 93 22.42 51.64 -28.52
N ARG A 94 21.58 50.86 -29.25
CA ARG A 94 21.67 50.29 -30.63
C ARG A 94 22.27 48.88 -30.76
N GLU A 95 21.52 47.86 -31.16
CA GLU A 95 20.77 47.53 -32.41
C GLU A 95 21.52 46.47 -33.23
N HIS A 96 20.79 45.43 -33.65
CA HIS A 96 21.20 44.33 -34.53
C HIS A 96 21.65 44.80 -35.92
N PRO A 97 22.40 43.96 -36.68
CA PRO A 97 21.74 43.22 -37.77
C PRO A 97 22.31 41.81 -38.08
N ARG A 98 21.51 41.08 -38.89
CA ARG A 98 21.76 39.78 -39.54
C ARG A 98 22.60 39.90 -40.83
N ARG A 99 23.22 38.78 -41.27
CA ARG A 99 23.37 38.22 -42.67
C ARG A 99 24.49 37.15 -42.61
N ARG A 100 24.37 35.88 -43.05
CA ARG A 100 24.06 35.18 -44.35
C ARG A 100 25.13 35.29 -45.45
N ALA A 101 25.29 34.14 -46.14
CA ALA A 101 26.03 33.82 -47.40
C ALA A 101 27.55 33.65 -47.28
N ASP A 102 28.27 32.84 -48.08
CA ASP A 102 28.03 31.71 -48.98
C ASP A 102 29.43 31.21 -49.46
N GLY A 103 29.53 29.95 -49.89
CA GLY A 103 30.20 29.59 -51.15
C GLY A 103 31.69 29.15 -51.20
N GLY A 104 31.93 28.02 -51.89
CA GLY A 104 33.17 27.69 -52.64
C GLY A 104 33.89 26.41 -52.14
N ALA A 105 33.85 25.21 -52.74
CA ALA A 105 34.01 24.70 -54.11
C ALA A 105 35.43 24.17 -54.43
N GLY A 106 35.50 22.94 -54.99
CA GLY A 106 36.65 22.33 -55.67
C GLY A 106 37.29 21.15 -54.90
N ASP A 107 37.72 20.03 -55.50
CA ASP A 107 37.70 19.54 -56.87
C ASP A 107 38.12 18.04 -56.86
N ARG A 108 37.53 17.26 -57.79
CA ARG A 108 38.10 16.11 -58.54
C ARG A 108 39.09 15.10 -57.90
N GLN A 109 38.80 13.79 -58.05
CA GLN A 109 39.26 12.93 -59.19
C GLN A 109 39.40 11.43 -58.80
N ARG A 110 38.46 10.61 -59.32
CA ARG A 110 38.59 9.27 -59.96
C ARG A 110 39.33 8.04 -59.34
N ARG A 111 38.71 6.88 -59.67
CA ARG A 111 39.23 5.49 -59.89
C ARG A 111 39.40 4.64 -58.63
N ARG A 112 39.18 3.33 -58.58
CA ARG A 112 38.58 2.26 -59.42
C ARG A 112 38.55 1.02 -58.48
N ASP A 113 37.55 0.16 -58.67
CA ASP A 113 37.54 -1.31 -58.52
C ASP A 113 38.26 -1.99 -57.33
N GLY A 114 37.50 -2.77 -56.55
CA GLY A 114 38.06 -3.77 -55.64
C GLY A 114 37.00 -4.46 -54.79
N ALA A 115 36.59 -5.66 -55.20
CA ALA A 115 35.74 -6.56 -54.45
C ALA A 115 36.52 -7.36 -53.39
N ALA A 116 35.76 -7.95 -52.45
CA ALA A 116 36.08 -9.05 -51.53
C ALA A 116 36.71 -8.70 -50.16
N GLY A 117 36.08 -9.26 -49.11
CA GLY A 117 36.69 -9.43 -47.80
C GLY A 117 35.73 -9.20 -46.64
N GLU A 118 34.88 -10.18 -46.34
CA GLU A 118 34.13 -10.27 -45.08
C GLU A 118 35.10 -10.19 -43.88
N ALA A 119 34.94 -9.15 -43.06
CA ALA A 119 35.53 -9.08 -41.73
C ALA A 119 34.37 -9.17 -40.74
N GLY A 120 34.32 -10.29 -40.01
CA GLY A 120 33.32 -10.54 -38.98
C GLY A 120 33.31 -9.41 -37.94
N GLU A 121 32.19 -8.71 -37.84
CA GLU A 121 31.87 -7.90 -36.69
C GLU A 121 31.73 -8.84 -35.49
N GLY A 122 32.66 -8.70 -34.55
CA GLY A 122 32.60 -9.33 -33.25
C GLY A 122 31.29 -8.95 -32.60
N VAL A 123 30.38 -9.91 -32.51
CA VAL A 123 29.23 -9.86 -31.62
C VAL A 123 29.80 -9.78 -30.21
N ALA A 124 29.80 -8.56 -29.66
CA ALA A 124 29.93 -8.36 -28.23
C ALA A 124 28.84 -9.21 -27.58
N GLY A 125 29.27 -10.29 -26.93
CA GLY A 125 28.38 -11.21 -26.21
C GLY A 125 27.55 -10.42 -25.19
N PRO A 126 26.36 -10.92 -24.84
CA PRO A 126 25.56 -10.27 -23.82
C PRO A 126 26.36 -10.30 -22.52
N GLU A 127 26.79 -9.13 -22.06
CA GLU A 127 27.34 -8.98 -20.72
C GLU A 127 26.35 -9.60 -19.73
N GLY A 128 26.84 -10.51 -18.91
CA GLY A 128 26.04 -11.32 -17.99
C GLY A 128 25.17 -10.45 -17.08
N GLY A 129 23.90 -10.29 -17.48
CA GLY A 129 22.92 -9.51 -16.75
C GLY A 129 22.61 -10.16 -15.42
N SER A 130 23.10 -9.58 -14.33
CA SER A 130 22.63 -9.90 -12.98
C SER A 130 21.11 -9.74 -12.94
N VAL A 131 20.39 -10.85 -12.76
CA VAL A 131 18.93 -10.86 -12.61
C VAL A 131 18.55 -9.86 -11.52
N SER A 132 17.69 -8.89 -11.85
CA SER A 132 17.28 -7.83 -10.92
C SER A 132 16.71 -8.44 -9.63
N HIS A 133 16.92 -7.80 -8.49
CA HIS A 133 16.44 -8.30 -7.20
C HIS A 133 14.92 -8.58 -7.25
N LEU A 134 14.15 -7.66 -7.84
CA LEU A 134 12.72 -7.82 -8.06
C LEU A 134 12.37 -9.08 -8.89
N ALA A 135 13.10 -9.37 -9.97
CA ALA A 135 12.84 -10.56 -10.76
C ALA A 135 13.04 -11.85 -9.96
N LYS A 136 14.01 -11.87 -9.02
CA LYS A 136 14.19 -12.98 -8.08
C LYS A 136 13.02 -13.10 -7.10
N LEU A 137 12.54 -11.98 -6.54
CA LEU A 137 11.38 -11.96 -5.65
C LEU A 137 10.14 -12.52 -6.36
N VAL A 138 9.86 -12.05 -7.57
CA VAL A 138 8.69 -12.49 -8.36
C VAL A 138 8.82 -13.97 -8.75
N ALA A 139 9.99 -14.41 -9.23
CA ALA A 139 10.20 -15.81 -9.59
C ALA A 139 9.99 -16.75 -8.40
N GLN A 140 10.48 -16.36 -7.21
CA GLN A 140 10.26 -17.12 -5.99
C GLN A 140 8.77 -17.14 -5.61
N ALA A 141 8.08 -16.01 -5.67
CA ALA A 141 6.64 -15.94 -5.36
C ALA A 141 5.80 -16.83 -6.28
N VAL A 142 6.16 -16.93 -7.57
CA VAL A 142 5.52 -17.85 -8.52
C VAL A 142 5.79 -19.31 -8.15
N ALA A 143 7.03 -19.67 -7.82
CA ALA A 143 7.38 -21.03 -7.43
C ALA A 143 6.62 -21.44 -6.15
N ASP A 144 6.60 -20.56 -5.15
CA ASP A 144 5.88 -20.75 -3.90
C ASP A 144 4.37 -20.89 -4.10
N ALA A 145 3.79 -20.09 -5.00
CA ALA A 145 2.38 -20.18 -5.36
C ALA A 145 2.03 -21.53 -6.00
N ARG A 146 2.87 -22.04 -6.92
CA ARG A 146 2.67 -23.34 -7.57
C ARG A 146 2.70 -24.50 -6.58
N GLU A 147 3.56 -24.44 -5.56
CA GLU A 147 3.59 -25.46 -4.51
C GLU A 147 2.33 -25.43 -3.65
N ARG A 148 1.82 -24.24 -3.30
CA ARG A 148 0.58 -24.10 -2.52
C ARG A 148 -0.67 -24.45 -3.32
N GLU A 149 -0.68 -24.24 -4.63
CA GLU A 149 -1.81 -24.60 -5.51
C GLU A 149 -2.11 -26.11 -5.50
N LYS A 150 -1.13 -26.94 -5.13
CA LYS A 150 -1.32 -28.39 -4.95
C LYS A 150 -2.19 -28.74 -3.74
N GLN A 151 -2.42 -27.79 -2.83
CA GLN A 151 -3.22 -27.97 -1.62
C GLN A 151 -4.58 -27.28 -1.79
N PRO A 152 -5.67 -27.86 -1.24
CA PRO A 152 -6.97 -27.22 -1.31
C PRO A 152 -6.98 -25.91 -0.51
N LEU A 153 -7.59 -24.87 -1.08
CA LEU A 153 -7.86 -23.63 -0.35
C LEU A 153 -8.92 -23.86 0.74
N PRO A 154 -8.93 -23.03 1.79
CA PRO A 154 -10.05 -22.99 2.74
C PRO A 154 -11.41 -22.91 2.03
N LEU A 155 -12.38 -23.72 2.47
CA LEU A 155 -13.69 -23.85 1.84
C LEU A 155 -14.54 -22.57 1.92
N GLU A 156 -14.41 -21.83 3.02
CA GLU A 156 -15.16 -20.60 3.26
C GLU A 156 -14.22 -19.45 3.61
N ALA A 157 -14.34 -18.36 2.87
CA ALA A 157 -13.70 -17.10 3.23
C ALA A 157 -14.54 -16.38 4.30
N PRO A 158 -13.92 -15.67 5.26
CA PRO A 158 -14.67 -14.86 6.23
C PRO A 158 -15.47 -13.75 5.52
N PRO A 159 -16.40 -13.04 6.17
CA PRO A 159 -17.06 -11.89 5.57
C PRO A 159 -16.05 -10.78 5.20
N LEU A 160 -16.30 -10.06 4.11
CA LEU A 160 -15.51 -8.89 3.72
C LEU A 160 -15.69 -7.73 4.72
N ARG A 161 -14.60 -7.00 5.00
CA ARG A 161 -14.63 -5.70 5.66
C ARG A 161 -14.30 -4.62 4.63
N PRO A 162 -15.06 -3.50 4.57
CA PRO A 162 -14.75 -2.41 3.66
C PRO A 162 -13.33 -1.87 3.88
N PHE A 163 -12.53 -1.79 2.83
CA PHE A 163 -11.18 -1.25 2.91
C PHE A 163 -11.23 0.29 2.91
N PRO A 164 -10.50 0.98 3.82
CA PRO A 164 -10.56 2.43 3.94
C PRO A 164 -9.90 3.14 2.75
N ARG A 165 -10.32 4.39 2.51
CA ARG A 165 -9.72 5.29 1.50
C ARG A 165 -8.88 6.40 2.12
N ALA A 166 -8.83 6.49 3.45
CA ALA A 166 -8.05 7.47 4.20
C ALA A 166 -7.58 6.90 5.56
N GLY A 167 -6.45 7.41 6.07
CA GLY A 167 -5.92 7.07 7.39
C GLY A 167 -4.57 6.34 7.37
N LEU A 168 -4.41 5.32 8.19
CA LEU A 168 -3.14 4.60 8.37
C LEU A 168 -3.34 3.11 8.13
N ILE A 169 -2.56 2.54 7.21
CA ILE A 169 -2.37 1.09 7.07
C ILE A 169 -1.13 0.71 7.90
N ALA A 170 -1.33 0.02 9.02
CA ALA A 170 -0.23 -0.43 9.86
C ALA A 170 0.25 -1.82 9.42
N GLU A 171 1.54 -1.96 9.11
CA GLU A 171 2.09 -3.20 8.55
C GLU A 171 2.70 -4.09 9.62
N VAL A 172 2.35 -5.37 9.55
CA VAL A 172 2.91 -6.49 10.31
C VAL A 172 4.07 -7.06 9.50
N LYS A 173 5.30 -6.90 10.01
CA LYS A 173 6.54 -7.28 9.31
C LYS A 173 7.60 -7.82 10.27
N ARG A 174 8.12 -9.03 10.00
CA ARG A 174 9.24 -9.63 10.75
C ARG A 174 10.61 -9.18 10.27
N ALA A 175 10.79 -9.10 8.96
CA ALA A 175 12.06 -8.78 8.32
C ALA A 175 11.85 -8.02 7.02
N SER A 176 12.92 -7.47 6.46
CA SER A 176 12.94 -7.03 5.05
C SER A 176 14.32 -7.27 4.43
N PRO A 177 14.43 -7.39 3.10
CA PRO A 177 15.72 -7.48 2.40
C PRO A 177 16.68 -6.34 2.77
N SER A 178 16.15 -5.14 3.01
CA SER A 178 16.95 -3.94 3.30
C SER A 178 17.47 -3.85 4.74
N ARG A 179 16.76 -4.45 5.71
CA ARG A 179 17.06 -4.29 7.15
C ARG A 179 17.38 -5.60 7.86
N GLY A 180 17.19 -6.75 7.22
CA GLY A 180 17.26 -8.05 7.87
C GLY A 180 16.12 -8.23 8.88
N ALA A 181 16.40 -8.87 10.01
CA ALA A 181 15.42 -9.08 11.06
C ALA A 181 15.03 -7.74 11.75
N ILE A 182 13.72 -7.47 11.80
CA ILE A 182 13.13 -6.28 12.43
C ILE A 182 12.48 -6.66 13.75
N ASN A 183 11.65 -7.71 13.73
CA ASN A 183 10.98 -8.23 14.91
C ASN A 183 10.72 -9.74 14.73
N PRO A 184 11.74 -10.60 14.94
CA PRO A 184 11.59 -12.04 14.70
C PRO A 184 10.58 -12.70 15.66
N GLY A 185 10.49 -12.20 16.91
CA GLY A 185 9.57 -12.66 17.94
C GLY A 185 8.17 -12.04 17.89
N LEU A 186 7.84 -11.35 16.79
CA LEU A 186 6.53 -10.77 16.50
C LEU A 186 5.39 -11.78 16.76
N ASP A 187 4.39 -11.34 17.50
CA ASP A 187 3.07 -11.97 17.56
C ASP A 187 2.11 -11.15 16.68
N PRO A 188 1.63 -11.68 15.53
CA PRO A 188 0.72 -10.97 14.63
C PRO A 188 -0.59 -10.56 15.31
N ALA A 189 -1.12 -11.38 16.22
CA ALA A 189 -2.37 -11.08 16.91
C ALA A 189 -2.20 -9.89 17.84
N ARG A 190 -1.15 -9.92 18.68
CA ARG A 190 -0.84 -8.83 19.60
C ARG A 190 -0.57 -7.52 18.85
N LEU A 191 0.17 -7.58 17.75
CA LEU A 191 0.48 -6.39 16.96
C LEU A 191 -0.76 -5.82 16.26
N ALA A 192 -1.60 -6.69 15.67
CA ALA A 192 -2.87 -6.30 15.07
C ALA A 192 -3.80 -5.60 16.07
N GLN A 193 -3.92 -6.13 17.30
CA GLN A 193 -4.70 -5.51 18.37
C GLN A 193 -4.12 -4.14 18.77
N ALA A 194 -2.79 -4.05 18.94
CA ALA A 194 -2.13 -2.79 19.26
C ALA A 194 -2.35 -1.72 18.18
N TYR A 195 -2.29 -2.10 16.90
CA TYR A 195 -2.58 -1.19 15.79
C TYR A 195 -4.04 -0.72 15.79
N ALA A 196 -4.99 -1.62 16.04
CA ALA A 196 -6.40 -1.24 16.17
C ALA A 196 -6.65 -0.27 17.33
N LEU A 197 -6.08 -0.54 18.52
CA LEU A 197 -6.16 0.35 19.69
C LEU A 197 -5.41 1.68 19.49
N GLY A 198 -4.43 1.69 18.59
CA GLY A 198 -3.72 2.88 18.14
C GLY A 198 -4.49 3.73 17.14
N GLY A 199 -5.58 3.20 16.57
CA GLY A 199 -6.43 3.91 15.60
C GLY A 199 -6.02 3.69 14.14
N ALA A 200 -5.29 2.63 13.81
CA ALA A 200 -5.06 2.25 12.42
C ALA A 200 -6.40 1.99 11.71
N SER A 201 -6.48 2.33 10.41
CA SER A 201 -7.67 2.12 9.59
C SER A 201 -7.70 0.72 8.95
N ALA A 202 -6.52 0.15 8.71
CA ALA A 202 -6.35 -1.18 8.13
C ALA A 202 -5.01 -1.77 8.58
N ILE A 203 -4.84 -3.07 8.37
CA ILE A 203 -3.59 -3.78 8.65
C ILE A 203 -3.05 -4.34 7.34
N SER A 204 -1.77 -4.10 7.06
CA SER A 204 -1.04 -4.81 6.00
C SER A 204 -0.30 -5.98 6.63
N VAL A 205 -0.35 -7.16 6.02
CA VAL A 205 0.41 -8.32 6.50
C VAL A 205 1.27 -8.84 5.36
N LEU A 206 2.57 -8.90 5.60
CA LEU A 206 3.49 -9.55 4.66
C LEU A 206 3.33 -11.07 4.75
N THR A 207 3.11 -11.70 3.59
CA THR A 207 2.92 -13.16 3.50
C THR A 207 4.04 -13.88 2.76
N ASP A 208 5.01 -13.14 2.20
CA ASP A 208 6.24 -13.70 1.64
C ASP A 208 7.12 -14.29 2.76
N ARG A 209 7.42 -15.57 2.65
CA ARG A 209 8.17 -16.33 3.66
C ARG A 209 9.68 -16.12 3.53
N VAL A 210 10.20 -16.10 2.31
CA VAL A 210 11.64 -16.19 2.04
C VAL A 210 12.37 -14.88 2.39
N HIS A 211 11.79 -13.74 2.04
CA HIS A 211 12.43 -12.43 2.12
C HIS A 211 11.94 -11.60 3.31
N PHE A 212 10.70 -11.83 3.75
CA PHE A 212 10.08 -11.06 4.83
C PHE A 212 9.75 -11.88 6.07
N GLY A 213 9.88 -13.20 6.02
CA GLY A 213 9.57 -14.11 7.12
C GLY A 213 8.07 -14.15 7.47
N GLY A 214 7.21 -13.73 6.55
CA GLY A 214 5.76 -13.72 6.73
C GLY A 214 5.12 -15.06 6.36
N SER A 215 3.80 -15.12 6.54
CA SER A 215 2.99 -16.29 6.18
C SER A 215 1.52 -15.94 6.01
N LEU A 216 0.79 -16.79 5.28
CA LEU A 216 -0.67 -16.72 5.21
C LEU A 216 -1.34 -16.95 6.57
N ASP A 217 -0.68 -17.66 7.49
CA ASP A 217 -1.20 -17.82 8.84
C ASP A 217 -1.10 -16.52 9.64
N ASP A 218 -0.03 -15.74 9.49
CA ASP A 218 0.07 -14.39 10.08
C ASP A 218 -1.10 -13.50 9.62
N LEU A 219 -1.49 -13.58 8.34
CA LEU A 219 -2.65 -12.86 7.79
C LEU A 219 -3.95 -13.29 8.47
N ARG A 220 -4.19 -14.60 8.57
CA ARG A 220 -5.38 -15.17 9.21
C ARG A 220 -5.46 -14.80 10.70
N VAL A 221 -4.33 -14.88 11.40
CA VAL A 221 -4.20 -14.55 12.83
C VAL A 221 -4.45 -13.06 13.07
N ALA A 222 -3.81 -12.16 12.31
CA ALA A 222 -4.03 -10.73 12.40
C ALA A 222 -5.49 -10.35 12.11
N ARG A 223 -6.08 -10.97 11.09
CA ARG A 223 -7.48 -10.77 10.70
C ARG A 223 -8.48 -11.13 11.80
N ALA A 224 -8.22 -12.24 12.49
CA ALA A 224 -9.05 -12.71 13.60
C ALA A 224 -8.89 -11.85 14.86
N ALA A 225 -7.69 -11.34 15.10
CA ALA A 225 -7.35 -10.63 16.34
C ALA A 225 -7.86 -9.19 16.42
N ALA A 226 -8.09 -8.53 15.28
CA ALA A 226 -8.51 -7.13 15.22
C ALA A 226 -9.76 -6.94 14.33
N PRO A 227 -10.63 -5.96 14.63
CA PRO A 227 -11.82 -5.66 13.83
C PRO A 227 -11.54 -4.82 12.58
N LEU A 228 -10.28 -4.74 12.12
CA LEU A 228 -9.86 -3.94 10.96
C LEU A 228 -9.80 -4.77 9.68
N PRO A 229 -10.02 -4.17 8.49
CA PRO A 229 -9.74 -4.85 7.23
C PRO A 229 -8.24 -5.14 7.08
N VAL A 230 -7.92 -6.23 6.38
CA VAL A 230 -6.52 -6.66 6.18
C VAL A 230 -6.13 -6.70 4.71
N LEU A 231 -4.94 -6.20 4.38
CA LEU A 231 -4.29 -6.26 3.09
C LEU A 231 -3.28 -7.41 3.09
N ARG A 232 -3.36 -8.32 2.11
CA ARG A 232 -2.27 -9.25 1.82
C ARG A 232 -1.18 -8.51 1.04
N LYS A 233 -0.03 -8.29 1.66
CA LYS A 233 1.15 -7.71 1.01
C LYS A 233 2.09 -8.83 0.58
N ASP A 234 2.16 -9.06 -0.73
CA ASP A 234 2.92 -10.14 -1.35
C ASP A 234 3.15 -9.79 -2.84
N PHE A 235 4.02 -10.53 -3.52
CA PHE A 235 4.20 -10.42 -4.98
C PHE A 235 3.14 -11.25 -5.71
N ILE A 236 1.94 -10.68 -5.85
CA ILE A 236 0.80 -11.34 -6.50
C ILE A 236 0.89 -11.18 -8.02
N VAL A 237 1.12 -12.30 -8.71
CA VAL A 237 1.26 -12.35 -10.17
C VAL A 237 0.48 -13.49 -10.82
N THR A 238 -0.33 -14.21 -10.05
CA THR A 238 -1.17 -15.33 -10.52
C THR A 238 -2.59 -15.24 -9.96
N GLU A 239 -3.57 -15.81 -10.68
CA GLU A 239 -4.96 -15.87 -10.22
C GLU A 239 -5.12 -16.69 -8.94
N PHE A 240 -4.34 -17.78 -8.81
CA PHE A 240 -4.32 -18.60 -7.61
C PHE A 240 -4.03 -17.76 -6.37
N GLN A 241 -3.01 -16.90 -6.40
CA GLN A 241 -2.66 -16.03 -5.26
C GLN A 241 -3.80 -15.07 -4.88
N VAL A 242 -4.60 -14.59 -5.84
CA VAL A 242 -5.76 -13.74 -5.56
C VAL A 242 -6.87 -14.54 -4.86
N ARG A 243 -7.18 -15.75 -5.35
CA ARG A 243 -8.15 -16.66 -4.70
C ARG A 243 -7.68 -17.07 -3.30
N GLU A 244 -6.40 -17.38 -3.17
CA GLU A 244 -5.73 -17.70 -1.91
C GLU A 244 -5.84 -16.53 -0.92
N ALA A 245 -5.59 -15.29 -1.35
CA ALA A 245 -5.74 -14.12 -0.50
C ALA A 245 -7.16 -14.03 0.09
N ARG A 246 -8.19 -14.18 -0.76
CA ARG A 246 -9.59 -14.18 -0.33
C ARG A 246 -9.89 -15.31 0.66
N ALA A 247 -9.44 -16.52 0.36
CA ALA A 247 -9.67 -17.69 1.21
C ALA A 247 -9.06 -17.55 2.61
N TYR A 248 -7.90 -16.88 2.72
CA TYR A 248 -7.26 -16.55 4.00
C TYR A 248 -7.76 -15.26 4.66
N GLY A 249 -8.79 -14.62 4.07
CA GLY A 249 -9.48 -13.49 4.67
C GLY A 249 -8.89 -12.11 4.37
N ALA A 250 -8.13 -11.95 3.29
CA ALA A 250 -7.70 -10.64 2.81
C ALA A 250 -8.89 -9.81 2.31
N ASP A 251 -9.03 -8.57 2.78
CA ASP A 251 -9.99 -7.60 2.26
C ASP A 251 -9.41 -6.77 1.11
N ALA A 252 -8.08 -6.76 0.99
CA ALA A 252 -7.38 -6.15 -0.12
C ALA A 252 -6.15 -6.96 -0.53
N VAL A 253 -5.72 -6.78 -1.78
CA VAL A 253 -4.49 -7.36 -2.33
C VAL A 253 -3.58 -6.27 -2.90
N LEU A 254 -2.27 -6.52 -2.84
CA LEU A 254 -1.25 -5.70 -3.49
C LEU A 254 -1.02 -6.17 -4.93
N LEU A 255 -1.05 -5.24 -5.88
CA LEU A 255 -0.53 -5.43 -7.24
C LEU A 255 0.58 -4.42 -7.49
N ILE A 256 1.71 -4.86 -8.06
CA ILE A 256 2.89 -4.00 -8.21
C ILE A 256 3.18 -3.82 -9.69
N ALA A 257 3.21 -2.56 -10.18
CA ALA A 257 3.44 -2.24 -11.58
C ALA A 257 4.75 -2.86 -12.13
N ALA A 258 5.82 -2.79 -11.33
CA ALA A 258 7.12 -3.33 -11.69
C ALA A 258 7.20 -4.87 -11.65
N ALA A 259 6.25 -5.57 -11.00
CA ALA A 259 6.34 -7.01 -10.77
C ALA A 259 5.80 -7.86 -11.94
N ALA A 260 4.84 -7.33 -12.70
CA ALA A 260 4.27 -8.02 -13.85
C ALA A 260 3.69 -7.02 -14.87
N PRO A 261 3.61 -7.37 -16.16
CA PRO A 261 3.04 -6.48 -17.16
C PRO A 261 1.54 -6.24 -16.90
N LEU A 262 1.03 -5.10 -17.38
CA LEU A 262 -0.39 -4.73 -17.25
C LEU A 262 -1.34 -5.81 -17.79
N ALA A 263 -0.96 -6.52 -18.85
CA ALA A 263 -1.72 -7.64 -19.41
C ALA A 263 -1.97 -8.76 -18.39
N THR A 264 -1.07 -8.94 -17.42
CA THR A 264 -1.21 -9.86 -16.29
C THR A 264 -1.96 -9.18 -15.14
N LEU A 265 -1.61 -7.95 -14.77
CA LEU A 265 -2.17 -7.29 -13.58
C LEU A 265 -3.65 -6.94 -13.71
N ARG A 266 -4.13 -6.54 -14.90
CA ARG A 266 -5.52 -6.13 -15.10
C ARG A 266 -6.52 -7.28 -14.87
N PRO A 267 -6.31 -8.51 -15.39
CA PRO A 267 -7.11 -9.67 -14.99
C PRO A 267 -7.10 -9.96 -13.48
N LEU A 268 -5.95 -9.82 -12.82
CA LEU A 268 -5.86 -10.05 -11.36
C LEU A 268 -6.65 -9.02 -10.57
N ARG A 269 -6.61 -7.75 -10.98
CA ARG A 269 -7.47 -6.70 -10.42
C ARG A 269 -8.94 -7.04 -10.60
N GLN A 270 -9.32 -7.50 -11.80
CA GLN A 270 -10.71 -7.86 -12.09
C GLN A 270 -11.18 -9.02 -11.21
N LEU A 271 -10.36 -10.06 -11.07
CA LEU A 271 -10.64 -11.18 -10.18
C LEU A 271 -10.75 -10.74 -8.70
N ALA A 272 -9.85 -9.87 -8.24
CA ALA A 272 -9.92 -9.32 -6.89
C ALA A 272 -11.26 -8.61 -6.64
N ARG A 273 -11.71 -7.80 -7.61
CA ARG A 273 -13.00 -7.11 -7.57
C ARG A 273 -14.19 -8.07 -7.58
N GLU A 274 -14.15 -9.12 -8.40
CA GLU A 274 -15.19 -10.16 -8.43
C GLU A 274 -15.30 -10.91 -7.10
N LEU A 275 -14.18 -11.09 -6.41
CA LEU A 275 -14.11 -11.63 -5.05
C LEU A 275 -14.39 -10.58 -3.96
N GLY A 276 -14.72 -9.34 -4.35
CA GLY A 276 -15.08 -8.23 -3.47
C GLY A 276 -13.92 -7.60 -2.68
N MET A 277 -12.67 -7.92 -3.03
CA MET A 277 -11.48 -7.31 -2.42
C MET A 277 -11.11 -6.00 -3.10
N ALA A 278 -10.55 -5.06 -2.32
CA ALA A 278 -9.93 -3.86 -2.86
C ALA A 278 -8.52 -4.16 -3.42
N VAL A 279 -8.05 -3.30 -4.33
CA VAL A 279 -6.68 -3.36 -4.86
C VAL A 279 -5.90 -2.12 -4.49
N LEU A 280 -4.76 -2.34 -3.81
CA LEU A 280 -3.68 -1.38 -3.72
C LEU A 280 -2.73 -1.64 -4.89
N PHE A 281 -2.66 -0.70 -5.83
CA PHE A 281 -1.75 -0.78 -6.96
C PHE A 281 -0.51 0.08 -6.67
N GLU A 282 0.65 -0.54 -6.58
CA GLU A 282 1.91 0.07 -6.16
C GLU A 282 2.75 0.48 -7.38
N VAL A 283 3.17 1.75 -7.37
CA VAL A 283 4.10 2.37 -8.33
C VAL A 283 5.30 2.98 -7.60
N HIS A 284 6.39 3.19 -8.33
CA HIS A 284 7.68 3.68 -7.84
C HIS A 284 8.11 4.96 -8.56
N GLU A 285 7.68 5.12 -9.80
CA GLU A 285 8.07 6.23 -10.67
C GLU A 285 6.93 6.63 -11.62
N GLU A 286 7.09 7.79 -12.24
CA GLU A 286 6.09 8.45 -13.07
C GLU A 286 5.74 7.62 -14.33
N SER A 287 6.70 6.83 -14.83
CA SER A 287 6.55 5.97 -16.01
C SER A 287 5.50 4.86 -15.82
N GLU A 288 5.22 4.49 -14.57
CA GLU A 288 4.30 3.40 -14.22
C GLU A 288 2.84 3.88 -14.10
N LEU A 289 2.59 5.20 -14.15
CA LEU A 289 1.26 5.77 -13.94
C LEU A 289 0.26 5.44 -15.05
N ASP A 290 0.71 5.20 -16.27
CA ASP A 290 -0.19 4.80 -17.35
C ASP A 290 -0.74 3.40 -17.14
N ALA A 291 0.08 2.49 -16.60
CA ALA A 291 -0.39 1.18 -16.17
C ALA A 291 -1.39 1.30 -15.00
N ALA A 292 -1.12 2.19 -14.04
CA ALA A 292 -2.05 2.46 -12.94
C ALA A 292 -3.41 2.99 -13.44
N ARG A 293 -3.41 3.96 -14.37
CA ARG A 293 -4.63 4.49 -15.00
C ARG A 293 -5.44 3.39 -15.68
N ALA A 294 -4.78 2.54 -16.46
CA ALA A 294 -5.43 1.46 -17.20
C ALA A 294 -5.89 0.28 -16.30
N CYS A 295 -5.33 0.15 -15.10
CA CYS A 295 -5.71 -0.87 -14.12
C CYS A 295 -6.94 -0.47 -13.28
N GLU A 296 -7.20 0.84 -13.14
CA GLU A 296 -8.31 1.41 -12.35
C GLU A 296 -8.37 0.85 -10.90
N PRO A 297 -7.33 1.08 -10.08
CA PRO A 297 -7.28 0.54 -8.73
C PRO A 297 -8.16 1.31 -7.74
N ASP A 298 -8.49 0.69 -6.61
CA ASP A 298 -9.20 1.35 -5.52
C ASP A 298 -8.30 2.36 -4.77
N LEU A 299 -7.00 2.03 -4.71
CA LEU A 299 -5.94 2.80 -4.07
C LEU A 299 -4.68 2.76 -4.94
N LEU A 300 -3.97 3.90 -5.01
CA LEU A 300 -2.68 4.00 -5.71
C LEU A 300 -1.57 4.24 -4.69
N GLY A 301 -0.74 3.23 -4.51
CA GLY A 301 0.43 3.26 -3.64
C GLY A 301 1.64 3.83 -4.34
N VAL A 302 2.29 4.81 -3.73
CA VAL A 302 3.58 5.34 -4.19
C VAL A 302 4.64 4.90 -3.21
N ASN A 303 5.46 3.94 -3.63
CA ASN A 303 6.51 3.36 -2.81
C ASN A 303 7.83 4.09 -3.05
N ALA A 304 8.30 4.79 -2.01
CA ALA A 304 9.54 5.54 -2.06
C ALA A 304 10.80 4.65 -2.15
N ARG A 305 10.67 3.33 -1.99
CA ARG A 305 11.80 2.40 -2.08
C ARG A 305 11.97 1.87 -3.49
N ASN A 306 13.13 2.07 -4.08
CA ASN A 306 13.48 1.45 -5.35
C ASN A 306 13.67 -0.06 -5.17
N LEU A 307 12.88 -0.90 -5.86
CA LEU A 307 12.97 -2.37 -5.72
C LEU A 307 14.19 -3.00 -6.41
N LYS A 308 14.92 -2.24 -7.23
CA LYS A 308 16.18 -2.67 -7.87
C LYS A 308 17.37 -2.43 -6.95
N THR A 309 17.44 -1.27 -6.28
CA THR A 309 18.57 -0.85 -5.44
C THR A 309 18.32 -0.92 -3.93
N LEU A 310 17.05 -1.06 -3.53
CA LEU A 310 16.55 -0.97 -2.15
C LEU A 310 16.72 0.40 -1.47
N GLU A 311 17.20 1.40 -2.21
CA GLU A 311 17.33 2.78 -1.73
C GLU A 311 15.96 3.43 -1.54
N VAL A 312 15.85 4.29 -0.52
CA VAL A 312 14.64 5.08 -0.26
C VAL A 312 14.85 6.48 -0.81
N HIS A 313 14.02 6.88 -1.77
CA HIS A 313 13.99 8.21 -2.35
C HIS A 313 12.87 9.02 -1.69
N PRO A 314 13.16 9.86 -0.68
CA PRO A 314 12.12 10.57 0.08
C PRO A 314 11.26 11.50 -0.79
N ASP A 315 11.79 11.92 -1.95
CA ASP A 315 11.10 12.81 -2.89
C ASP A 315 10.19 12.06 -3.89
N ALA A 316 10.20 10.72 -3.92
CA ALA A 316 9.41 9.95 -4.87
C ALA A 316 7.92 10.29 -4.79
N PHE A 317 7.39 10.38 -3.57
CA PHE A 317 5.99 10.76 -3.36
C PHE A 317 5.69 12.16 -3.90
N ALA A 318 6.57 13.13 -3.65
CA ALA A 318 6.38 14.52 -4.08
C ALA A 318 6.38 14.67 -5.61
N ARG A 319 7.14 13.83 -6.33
CA ARG A 319 7.17 13.83 -7.79
C ARG A 319 5.94 13.15 -8.41
N VAL A 320 5.53 12.01 -7.86
CA VAL A 320 4.44 11.19 -8.42
C VAL A 320 3.05 11.76 -8.07
N ALA A 321 2.85 12.25 -6.84
CA ALA A 321 1.53 12.65 -6.35
C ALA A 321 0.79 13.69 -7.22
N PRO A 322 1.43 14.75 -7.76
CA PRO A 322 0.75 15.73 -8.61
C PRO A 322 0.13 15.13 -9.89
N LEU A 323 0.74 14.07 -10.42
CA LEU A 323 0.31 13.36 -11.65
C LEU A 323 -0.70 12.25 -11.37
N ALA A 324 -0.73 11.76 -10.12
CA ALA A 324 -1.44 10.56 -9.71
C ALA A 324 -2.77 10.82 -8.99
N ARG A 325 -2.98 12.03 -8.45
CA ARG A 325 -4.14 12.39 -7.59
C ARG A 325 -5.53 12.13 -8.20
N GLU A 326 -5.65 12.20 -9.53
CA GLU A 326 -6.92 11.96 -10.24
C GLU A 326 -7.16 10.47 -10.55
N ILE A 327 -6.17 9.60 -10.30
CA ILE A 327 -6.27 8.15 -10.59
C ILE A 327 -7.05 7.44 -9.49
N ALA A 328 -6.58 7.60 -8.24
CA ALA A 328 -7.15 6.99 -7.04
C ALA A 328 -6.62 7.70 -5.79
N PRO A 329 -7.23 7.52 -4.60
CA PRO A 329 -6.65 7.98 -3.34
C PRO A 329 -5.23 7.45 -3.16
N LEU A 330 -4.32 8.37 -2.83
CA LEU A 330 -2.90 8.07 -2.76
C LEU A 330 -2.51 7.46 -1.41
N VAL A 331 -1.70 6.42 -1.46
CA VAL A 331 -1.07 5.80 -0.29
C VAL A 331 0.43 6.09 -0.36
N ALA A 332 0.99 6.77 0.64
CA ALA A 332 2.43 6.92 0.74
C ALA A 332 3.03 5.69 1.42
N GLU A 333 3.92 4.99 0.72
CA GLU A 333 4.60 3.79 1.22
C GLU A 333 6.10 4.02 1.40
N SER A 334 6.66 3.44 2.45
CA SER A 334 8.04 3.62 2.87
C SER A 334 8.37 5.06 3.34
N GLY A 335 9.41 5.20 4.17
CA GLY A 335 9.94 6.52 4.56
C GLY A 335 9.16 7.29 5.64
N VAL A 336 8.06 6.73 6.19
CA VAL A 336 7.32 7.34 7.31
C VAL A 336 7.81 6.76 8.63
N ARG A 337 8.41 7.59 9.48
CA ARG A 337 8.87 7.17 10.82
C ARG A 337 8.31 8.03 11.94
N THR A 338 8.08 9.31 11.68
CA THR A 338 7.63 10.26 12.70
C THR A 338 6.34 10.98 12.30
N PRO A 339 5.65 11.62 13.27
CA PRO A 339 4.52 12.52 13.00
C PRO A 339 4.85 13.62 11.98
N GLU A 340 6.08 14.12 11.93
CA GLU A 340 6.53 15.11 10.96
C GLU A 340 6.54 14.55 9.54
N ASP A 341 7.00 13.30 9.37
CA ASP A 341 6.93 12.61 8.07
C ASP A 341 5.48 12.44 7.61
N ALA A 342 4.60 12.03 8.53
CA ALA A 342 3.18 11.86 8.26
C ALA A 342 2.52 13.18 7.81
N ARG A 343 2.72 14.27 8.58
CA ARG A 343 2.23 15.61 8.23
C ARG A 343 2.73 16.08 6.86
N ARG A 344 4.02 15.89 6.57
CA ARG A 344 4.62 16.25 5.27
C ARG A 344 3.93 15.53 4.12
N LEU A 345 3.76 14.21 4.21
CA LEU A 345 3.15 13.41 3.14
C LEU A 345 1.66 13.70 2.97
N ARG A 346 0.93 13.93 4.07
CA ARG A 346 -0.47 14.39 4.01
C ARG A 346 -0.59 15.73 3.30
N ALA A 347 0.31 16.67 3.59
CA ALA A 347 0.34 17.97 2.89
C ALA A 347 0.64 17.83 1.39
N LEU A 348 1.30 16.75 0.96
CA LEU A 348 1.53 16.40 -0.45
C LEU A 348 0.35 15.64 -1.09
N GLY A 349 -0.74 15.40 -0.36
CA GLY A 349 -1.95 14.74 -0.87
C GLY A 349 -2.08 13.25 -0.55
N ALA A 350 -1.23 12.70 0.33
CA ALA A 350 -1.41 11.31 0.80
C ALA A 350 -2.73 11.16 1.58
N SER A 351 -3.66 10.39 1.02
CA SER A 351 -4.91 10.02 1.68
C SER A 351 -4.65 8.99 2.77
N MET A 352 -3.72 8.07 2.50
CA MET A 352 -3.26 7.08 3.47
C MET A 352 -1.74 7.03 3.58
N LEU A 353 -1.27 6.51 4.71
CA LEU A 353 0.11 6.15 4.95
C LEU A 353 0.18 4.64 5.16
N LEU A 354 1.16 3.96 4.57
CA LEU A 354 1.47 2.55 4.89
C LEU A 354 2.80 2.50 5.66
N VAL A 355 2.74 2.06 6.91
CA VAL A 355 3.88 2.12 7.83
C VAL A 355 4.12 0.77 8.48
N GLY A 356 5.29 0.18 8.20
CA GLY A 356 5.68 -1.12 8.76
C GLY A 356 6.84 -1.05 9.72
N GLU A 357 8.01 -0.63 9.22
CA GLU A 357 9.28 -0.75 9.95
C GLU A 357 9.28 0.00 11.29
N ALA A 358 8.83 1.27 11.29
CA ALA A 358 8.75 2.09 12.48
C ALA A 358 7.75 1.56 13.53
N LEU A 359 6.71 0.84 13.09
CA LEU A 359 5.68 0.31 13.97
C LEU A 359 6.02 -1.09 14.49
N SER A 360 6.51 -1.98 13.62
CA SER A 360 6.88 -3.36 13.97
C SER A 360 8.10 -3.43 14.90
N SER A 361 8.97 -2.41 14.87
CA SER A 361 10.13 -2.29 15.78
C SER A 361 9.85 -1.45 17.04
N ALA A 362 8.65 -0.88 17.17
CA ALA A 362 8.33 -0.03 18.31
C ALA A 362 8.17 -0.86 19.59
N ALA A 363 8.75 -0.37 20.70
CA ALA A 363 8.54 -0.96 22.02
C ALA A 363 7.06 -0.88 22.47
N ASP A 364 6.37 0.19 22.06
CA ASP A 364 4.92 0.37 22.23
C ASP A 364 4.27 0.68 20.86
N PRO A 365 3.85 -0.37 20.12
CA PRO A 365 3.23 -0.21 18.80
C PRO A 365 1.91 0.56 18.84
N GLN A 366 1.15 0.46 19.94
CA GLN A 366 -0.13 1.17 20.08
C GLN A 366 0.09 2.68 20.14
N SER A 367 0.98 3.13 21.03
CA SER A 367 1.31 4.55 21.16
C SER A 367 2.01 5.09 19.90
N ALA A 368 2.88 4.30 19.27
CA ALA A 368 3.52 4.68 18.01
C ALA A 368 2.49 4.88 16.88
N THR A 369 1.53 3.95 16.75
CA THR A 369 0.42 4.05 15.79
C THR A 369 -0.41 5.30 16.04
N ARG A 370 -0.80 5.55 17.30
CA ARG A 370 -1.62 6.72 17.68
C ARG A 370 -0.98 8.03 17.29
N ARG A 371 0.34 8.18 17.51
CA ARG A 371 1.08 9.40 17.12
C ARG A 371 1.05 9.65 15.62
N LEU A 372 1.10 8.61 14.79
CA LEU A 372 1.04 8.75 13.33
C LEU A 372 -0.38 9.00 12.82
N VAL A 373 -1.39 8.47 13.49
CA VAL A 373 -2.81 8.71 13.15
C VAL A 373 -3.22 10.15 13.45
N GLN A 374 -2.73 10.72 14.55
CA GLN A 374 -3.04 12.09 15.00
C GLN A 374 -2.26 13.18 14.24
N ALA A 375 -1.26 12.78 13.45
CA ALA A 375 -0.46 13.65 12.61
C ALA A 375 -1.13 13.87 11.25
#